data_AF-L0R9S4-F1
#
_entry.id   AF-L0R9S4-F1
#
_cell.length_a   1.000
_cell.length_b   1.000
_cell.length_c   1.000
_cell.angle_alpha   90.00
_cell.angle_beta   90.00
_cell.angle_gamma   90.00
#
_symmetry.space_group_name_H-M   'P 1'
#
loop_
_entity.id
_entity.type
_entity.pdbx_description
1 polymer ?
#
loop_
_entity_poly.entity_id
_entity_poly.type
_entity_poly.pdbx_seq_one_letter_code
_entity_poly.pdbx_strand_id
1 'polypeptide(L)'
;MTDIVKKASGNYHSGTICFFCKDSENEPFPADYSDPLALLGDISELRLGASQQEELRKILSREIKTDGALQVWKNRTYRKNIILSFGKLV
;
A
#
# COMPACT_ATOMS: atom_id res chain seq x y z
N MET A 1 2.66 25.06 7.95
CA MET A 1 2.66 23.59 7.83
C MET A 1 2.13 23.05 9.15
N THR A 2 0.82 22.86 9.24
CA THR A 2 0.11 22.81 10.52
C THR A 2 -0.26 21.37 10.87
N ASP A 3 0.41 20.84 11.90
CA ASP A 3 -0.08 19.89 12.91
C ASP A 3 -1.02 18.73 12.48
N ILE A 4 -0.69 17.97 11.43
CA ILE A 4 -1.33 16.66 11.21
C ILE A 4 -0.87 15.65 12.28
N VAL A 5 0.35 15.81 12.81
CA VAL A 5 0.96 14.89 13.79
C VAL A 5 0.29 15.01 15.18
N LYS A 6 -0.15 16.21 15.61
CA LYS A 6 -0.80 16.39 16.92
C LYS A 6 -2.22 15.86 17.01
N LYS A 7 -2.88 15.55 15.88
CA LYS A 7 -4.26 15.07 15.89
C LYS A 7 -4.39 13.55 16.06
N ALA A 8 -3.27 12.82 16.04
CA ALA A 8 -3.23 11.38 16.25
C ALA A 8 -3.10 10.95 17.73
N SER A 9 -2.92 11.89 18.66
CA SER A 9 -2.68 11.59 20.09
C SER A 9 -3.95 11.57 20.97
N GLY A 10 -5.13 11.30 20.40
CA GLY A 10 -6.40 11.32 21.13
C GLY A 10 -7.05 9.94 21.32
N ASN A 11 -6.72 9.28 22.44
CA ASN A 11 -7.52 8.29 23.20
C ASN A 11 -8.48 7.35 22.44
N TYR A 12 -7.95 6.41 21.66
CA TYR A 12 -8.60 5.11 21.43
C TYR A 12 -7.54 4.01 21.55
N HIS A 13 -7.93 2.84 22.07
CA HIS A 13 -7.08 1.68 22.32
C HIS A 13 -5.96 1.54 21.27
N SER A 14 -4.71 1.70 21.71
CA SER A 14 -3.46 1.82 20.94
C SER A 14 -3.49 1.25 19.52
N GLY A 15 -4.00 2.03 18.57
CA GLY A 15 -3.84 1.77 17.14
C GLY A 15 -2.57 2.49 16.67
N THR A 16 -1.46 1.78 16.56
CA THR A 16 -0.24 2.34 15.99
C THR A 16 -0.49 2.66 14.51
N ILE A 17 -0.61 3.93 14.16
CA ILE A 17 -0.64 4.36 12.76
C ILE A 17 0.80 4.38 12.27
N CYS A 18 1.18 3.34 11.53
CA CYS A 18 2.48 3.27 10.88
C CYS A 18 2.37 3.83 9.45
N PHE A 19 3.20 4.83 9.14
CA PHE A 19 3.30 5.40 7.80
C PHE A 19 4.56 4.86 7.11
N PHE A 20 4.43 4.28 5.93
CA PHE A 20 5.54 4.26 4.98
C PHE A 20 5.68 5.66 4.40
N CYS A 21 6.59 6.45 4.97
CA CYS A 21 7.02 7.71 4.36
C CYS A 21 8.11 7.52 3.30
N LYS A 22 8.43 6.27 2.93
CA LYS A 22 9.40 5.98 1.88
C LYS A 22 8.68 5.64 0.58
N ASP A 23 8.03 6.65 -0.01
CA ASP A 23 7.95 6.64 -1.47
C ASP A 23 9.38 6.89 -1.94
N SER A 24 10.11 5.83 -2.29
CA SER A 24 11.30 6.04 -3.09
C SER A 24 10.77 6.53 -4.44
N GLU A 25 10.74 7.84 -4.65
CA GLU A 25 10.45 8.44 -5.96
C GLU A 25 11.34 7.86 -7.08
N ASN A 26 12.44 7.18 -6.68
CA ASN A 26 13.41 6.51 -7.52
C ASN A 26 13.20 4.99 -7.69
N GLU A 27 12.15 4.37 -7.15
CA GLU A 27 11.87 2.97 -7.51
C GLU A 27 11.46 2.89 -8.98
N PRO A 28 12.20 2.15 -9.82
CA PRO A 28 11.82 1.99 -11.22
C PRO A 28 10.53 1.19 -11.29
N PHE A 29 9.68 1.54 -12.27
CA PHE A 29 8.56 0.69 -12.63
C PHE A 29 9.07 -0.73 -12.93
N PRO A 30 8.46 -1.79 -12.36
CA PRO A 30 8.98 -3.14 -12.48
C PRO A 30 8.96 -3.61 -13.93
N ALA A 31 10.07 -4.19 -14.38
CA ALA A 31 10.21 -4.72 -15.75
C ALA A 31 9.30 -5.94 -16.01
N ASP A 32 8.95 -6.67 -14.95
CA ASP A 32 7.99 -7.77 -14.95
C ASP A 32 6.95 -7.55 -13.84
N TYR A 33 5.67 -7.57 -14.19
CA TYR A 33 4.53 -7.47 -13.29
C TYR A 33 3.51 -8.60 -13.51
N SER A 34 3.99 -9.76 -13.96
CA SER A 34 3.20 -10.99 -14.06
C SER A 34 2.53 -11.37 -12.75
N ASP A 35 3.20 -11.15 -11.59
CA ASP A 35 2.53 -11.04 -10.29
C ASP A 35 2.13 -9.57 -10.04
N PRO A 36 0.82 -9.26 -9.92
CA PRO A 36 0.35 -7.91 -9.60
C PRO A 36 0.98 -7.29 -8.35
N LEU A 37 1.41 -8.10 -7.38
CA LEU A 37 2.08 -7.62 -6.17
C LEU A 37 3.43 -6.95 -6.47
N ALA A 38 4.07 -7.28 -7.60
CA ALA A 38 5.30 -6.60 -8.03
C ALA A 38 5.08 -5.09 -8.22
N LEU A 39 3.85 -4.66 -8.57
CA LEU A 39 3.50 -3.24 -8.68
C LEU A 39 3.42 -2.53 -7.33
N LEU A 40 3.43 -3.28 -6.24
CA LEU A 40 3.57 -2.70 -4.92
C LEU A 40 5.05 -2.55 -4.53
N GLY A 41 6.01 -3.20 -5.20
CA GLY A 41 7.39 -3.23 -4.73
C GLY A 41 7.50 -3.99 -3.40
N ASP A 42 8.38 -3.55 -2.48
CA ASP A 42 8.54 -4.25 -1.20
C ASP A 42 7.32 -4.08 -0.29
N ILE A 43 6.66 -5.19 0.04
CA ILE A 43 5.48 -5.26 0.91
C ILE A 43 5.75 -6.05 2.21
N SER A 44 6.99 -6.41 2.50
CA SER A 44 7.37 -7.27 3.63
C SER A 44 6.89 -6.72 4.98
N GLU A 45 6.92 -5.39 5.13
CA GLU A 45 6.45 -4.70 6.32
C GLU A 45 4.91 -4.70 6.50
N LEU A 46 4.13 -5.01 5.45
CA LEU A 46 2.67 -5.16 5.57
C LEU A 46 2.26 -6.43 6.32
N ARG A 47 3.19 -7.39 6.52
CA ARG A 47 2.96 -8.66 7.22
C ARG A 47 1.67 -9.37 6.79
N LEU A 48 1.35 -9.31 5.50
CA LEU A 48 0.13 -9.89 4.94
C LEU A 48 0.20 -11.42 4.97
N GLY A 49 -0.84 -12.05 5.51
CA GLY A 49 -1.01 -13.50 5.42
C GLY A 49 -1.32 -13.95 3.99
N ALA A 50 -1.20 -15.26 3.73
CA ALA A 50 -1.40 -15.83 2.39
C ALA A 50 -2.77 -15.47 1.77
N SER A 51 -3.84 -15.54 2.56
CA SER A 51 -5.19 -15.17 2.11
C SER A 51 -5.30 -13.69 1.73
N GLN A 52 -4.66 -12.81 2.50
CA GLN A 52 -4.67 -11.36 2.23
C GLN A 52 -3.85 -11.00 1.00
N GLN A 53 -2.72 -11.69 0.78
CA GLN A 53 -1.93 -11.52 -0.45
C GLN A 53 -2.73 -11.94 -1.68
N GLU A 54 -3.49 -13.03 -1.58
CA GLU A 54 -4.33 -13.51 -2.68
C GLU A 54 -5.51 -12.57 -2.99
N GLU A 55 -6.15 -12.03 -1.96
CA GLU A 55 -7.17 -10.99 -2.14
C GLU A 55 -6.58 -9.73 -2.77
N LEU A 56 -5.40 -9.31 -2.31
CA LEU A 56 -4.72 -8.15 -2.85
C LEU A 56 -4.33 -8.35 -4.33
N ARG A 57 -3.86 -9.54 -4.71
CA ARG A 57 -3.64 -9.89 -6.13
C ARG A 57 -4.89 -9.73 -6.98
N LYS A 58 -6.05 -10.17 -6.47
CA LYS A 58 -7.32 -10.05 -7.18
C LYS A 58 -7.75 -8.60 -7.34
N ILE A 59 -7.59 -7.77 -6.31
CA ILE A 59 -7.86 -6.32 -6.36
C ILE A 59 -6.97 -5.66 -7.41
N LEU A 60 -5.65 -5.87 -7.31
CA LEU A 60 -4.67 -5.30 -8.23
C LEU A 60 -4.91 -5.76 -9.67
N SER A 61 -5.22 -7.04 -9.88
CA SER A 61 -5.53 -7.56 -11.22
C SER A 61 -6.74 -6.88 -11.86
N ARG A 62 -7.75 -6.50 -11.06
CA ARG A 62 -8.93 -5.78 -11.56
C ARG A 62 -8.56 -4.35 -11.93
N GLU A 63 -7.79 -3.67 -11.10
CA GLU A 63 -7.38 -2.29 -11.35
C GLU A 63 -6.39 -2.15 -12.49
N ILE A 64 -5.46 -3.10 -12.65
CA ILE A 64 -4.58 -3.15 -13.82
C ILE A 64 -5.42 -3.23 -15.11
N LYS A 65 -6.55 -3.94 -15.10
CA LYS A 65 -7.47 -4.02 -16.25
C LYS A 65 -8.28 -2.74 -16.46
N THR A 66 -8.63 -2.01 -15.39
CA THR A 66 -9.45 -0.80 -15.47
C THR A 66 -8.61 0.45 -15.76
N ASP A 67 -7.53 0.66 -15.00
CA ASP A 67 -6.77 1.90 -14.93
C ASP A 67 -5.34 1.76 -15.49
N GLY A 68 -4.88 0.52 -15.70
CA GLY A 68 -3.55 0.21 -16.20
C GLY A 68 -2.49 0.09 -15.10
N ALA A 69 -1.48 -0.75 -15.34
CA ALA A 69 -0.43 -1.05 -14.38
C ALA A 69 0.36 0.18 -13.90
N LEU A 70 0.53 1.19 -14.77
CA LEU A 70 1.23 2.43 -14.41
C LEU A 70 0.50 3.24 -13.33
N GLN A 71 -0.83 3.28 -13.38
CA GLN A 71 -1.61 4.00 -12.37
C GLN A 71 -1.56 3.29 -11.02
N VAL A 72 -1.67 1.96 -11.04
CA VAL A 72 -1.51 1.12 -9.84
C VAL A 72 -0.13 1.34 -9.21
N TRP A 73 0.94 1.35 -10.02
CA TRP A 73 2.31 1.63 -9.56
C TRP A 73 2.46 3.02 -8.93
N LYS A 74 1.88 4.06 -9.54
CA LYS A 74 1.92 5.44 -9.00
C LYS A 74 1.21 5.55 -7.66
N ASN A 75 0.18 4.74 -7.43
CA ASN A 75 -0.61 4.77 -6.20
C ASN A 75 -0.13 3.77 -5.13
N ARG A 76 0.96 3.04 -5.35
CA ARG A 76 1.43 1.96 -4.47
C ARG A 76 1.67 2.41 -3.03
N THR A 77 2.29 3.57 -2.83
CA THR A 77 2.64 4.09 -1.50
C THR A 77 1.38 4.46 -0.70
N TYR A 78 0.42 5.11 -1.36
CA TYR A 78 -0.88 5.41 -0.76
C TYR A 78 -1.58 4.13 -0.30
N ARG A 79 -1.59 3.10 -1.16
CA ARG A 79 -2.19 1.80 -0.84
C ARG A 79 -1.49 1.10 0.32
N LYS A 80 -0.15 1.00 0.30
CA LYS A 80 0.63 0.44 1.42
C LYS A 80 0.29 1.13 2.74
N ASN A 81 0.15 2.45 2.72
CA ASN A 81 -0.22 3.23 3.89
C ASN A 81 -1.62 2.90 4.41
N ILE A 82 -2.60 2.69 3.53
CA ILE A 82 -3.94 2.27 3.97
C ILE A 82 -3.91 0.87 4.57
N ILE A 83 -3.26 -0.07 3.89
CA ILE A 83 -3.15 -1.45 4.37
C ILE A 83 -2.49 -1.49 5.74
N LEU A 84 -1.39 -0.74 5.92
CA LEU A 84 -0.67 -0.71 7.19
C LEU A 84 -1.43 0.04 8.30
N SER A 85 -2.04 1.18 7.99
CA SER A 85 -2.71 2.02 8.99
C SER A 85 -4.05 1.48 9.44
N PHE A 86 -4.79 0.80 8.56
CA PHE A 86 -6.16 0.37 8.81
C PHE A 86 -6.34 -1.14 8.78
N GLY A 87 -5.33 -1.91 8.38
CA GLY A 87 -5.45 -3.36 8.17
C GLY A 87 -6.44 -3.73 7.05
N LYS A 88 -6.78 -2.77 6.18
CA LYS A 88 -7.77 -2.93 5.11
C LYS A 88 -7.09 -3.05 3.76
N LEU A 89 -7.43 -4.11 3.03
CA LEU A 89 -7.10 -4.23 1.62
C LEU A 89 -8.03 -3.29 0.84
N VAL A 90 -7.42 -2.38 0.09
CA VAL A 90 -8.08 -1.39 -0.78
C VAL A 90 -7.40 -1.40 -2.13
#